data_AF-A0A0Q7AWS4-F1
#
_entry.id   AF-A0A0Q7AWS4-F1
#
_cell.length_a   1.000
_cell.length_b   1.000
_cell.length_c   1.000
_cell.angle_alpha   90.00
_cell.angle_beta   90.00
_cell.angle_gamma   90.00
#
_symmetry.space_group_name_H-M   'P 1'
#
loop_
_entity.id
_entity.type
_entity.pdbx_description
1 polymer ?
#
loop_
_entity_poly.entity_id
_entity_poly.type
_entity_poly.pdbx_seq_one_letter_code
_entity_poly.pdbx_strand_id
1 'polypeptide(L)' 'MTLRETLRVWLQSSASRTATAEQLYIAVNTVSYRVAKAGYLLGRPAGDRSVETLLALELAHYFPDYLT' A
#
# COMPACT_ATOMS: atom_id res chain seq x y z
N MET A 1 1.33 9.24 -8.59
CA MET A 1 0.84 8.18 -7.69
C MET A 1 1.97 7.25 -7.30
N THR A 2 2.21 7.06 -6.00
CA THR A 2 3.41 6.35 -5.49
C THR A 2 3.11 4.89 -5.10
N LEU A 3 4.16 4.09 -4.93
CA LEU A 3 4.06 2.73 -4.40
C LEU A 3 3.46 2.72 -2.98
N ARG A 4 3.89 3.68 -2.14
CA ARG A 4 3.40 3.83 -0.75
C ARG A 4 1.91 4.13 -0.71
N GLU A 5 1.45 5.04 -1.56
CA GLU A 5 0.03 5.39 -1.69
C GLU A 5 -0.83 4.20 -2.12
N THR A 6 -0.35 3.42 -3.11
CA THR A 6 -1.07 2.21 -3.57
C THR A 6 -1.19 1.19 -2.45
N LEU A 7 -0.09 0.95 -1.71
CA LEU A 7 -0.07 -0.01 -0.62
C LEU A 7 -0.95 0.42 0.56
N ARG A 8 -0.96 1.73 0.87
CA ARG A 8 -1.79 2.32 1.93
C ARG A 8 -3.26 2.10 1.65
N VAL A 9 -3.73 2.49 0.47
CA VAL A 9 -5.14 2.29 0.06
C VAL A 9 -5.48 0.81 -0.02
N TRP A 10 -4.58 -0.04 -0.53
CA TRP A 10 -4.82 -1.49 -0.56
C TRP A 10 -5.02 -2.12 0.81
N LEU A 11 -4.22 -1.72 1.80
CA LEU A 11 -4.40 -2.17 3.18
C LEU A 11 -5.69 -1.61 3.81
N GLN A 12 -6.05 -0.36 3.53
CA GLN A 12 -7.33 0.22 3.96
C GLN A 12 -8.55 -0.50 3.34
N SER A 13 -8.44 -0.93 2.09
CA SER A 13 -9.48 -1.69 1.38
C SER A 13 -9.47 -3.19 1.71
N SER A 14 -9.05 -3.58 2.91
CA SER A 14 -8.99 -4.99 3.37
C SER A 14 -8.24 -5.91 2.40
N ALA A 15 -7.13 -5.44 1.83
CA ALA A 15 -6.34 -6.16 0.84
C ALA A 15 -7.08 -6.49 -0.48
N SER A 16 -8.18 -5.81 -0.80
CA SER A 16 -8.92 -5.99 -2.05
C SER A 16 -8.33 -5.20 -3.20
N ARG A 17 -7.82 -5.91 -4.23
CA ARG A 17 -7.20 -5.26 -5.40
C ARG A 17 -8.20 -4.53 -6.29
N THR A 18 -9.44 -5.03 -6.38
CA THR A 18 -10.52 -4.41 -7.16
C THR A 18 -10.97 -3.10 -6.52
N ALA A 19 -11.27 -3.12 -5.22
CA ALA A 19 -11.64 -1.91 -4.48
C ALA A 19 -10.53 -0.85 -4.50
N THR A 20 -9.27 -1.28 -4.38
CA THR A 20 -8.10 -0.39 -4.50
C THR A 20 -8.02 0.26 -5.88
N ALA A 21 -8.22 -0.53 -6.93
CA ALA A 21 -8.17 -0.06 -8.32
C ALA A 21 -9.27 0.95 -8.63
N GLU A 22 -10.49 0.69 -8.14
CA GLU A 22 -11.63 1.61 -8.22
C GLU A 22 -11.32 2.93 -7.50
N GLN A 23 -10.85 2.87 -6.24
CA GLN A 23 -10.56 4.06 -5.44
C GLN A 23 -9.42 4.90 -6.01
N LEU A 24 -8.45 4.27 -6.68
CA LEU A 24 -7.27 4.94 -7.23
C LEU A 24 -7.40 5.22 -8.74
N TYR A 25 -8.52 4.86 -9.36
CA TYR A 25 -8.77 4.99 -10.80
C TYR A 25 -7.65 4.40 -11.68
N ILE A 26 -7.18 3.20 -11.34
CA ILE A 26 -6.13 2.48 -12.08
C ILE A 26 -6.55 1.03 -12.39
N ALA A 27 -5.86 0.39 -13.34
CA ALA A 27 -6.10 -1.02 -13.63
C ALA A 27 -5.75 -1.92 -12.44
N VAL A 28 -6.55 -2.98 -12.22
CA VAL A 28 -6.31 -4.00 -11.18
C VAL A 28 -4.94 -4.64 -11.31
N ASN A 29 -4.45 -4.87 -12.52
CA ASN A 29 -3.10 -5.40 -12.78
C ASN A 29 -2.00 -4.47 -12.26
N THR A 30 -2.20 -3.16 -12.33
CA THR A 30 -1.27 -2.18 -11.77
C THR A 30 -1.22 -2.27 -10.25
N VAL A 31 -2.37 -2.49 -9.59
CA VAL A 31 -2.42 -2.76 -8.15
C VAL A 31 -1.69 -4.05 -7.82
N SER A 32 -1.97 -5.14 -8.54
CA SER A 32 -1.30 -6.44 -8.36
C SER A 32 0.21 -6.32 -8.45
N TYR A 33 0.73 -5.68 -9.50
CA TYR A 33 2.15 -5.47 -9.70
C TYR A 33 2.77 -4.65 -8.55
N ARG A 34 2.10 -3.58 -8.11
CA ARG A 34 2.61 -2.72 -7.04
C ARG A 34 2.58 -3.42 -5.69
N VAL A 35 1.54 -4.18 -5.36
CA VAL A 35 1.50 -4.98 -4.12
C VAL A 35 2.60 -6.04 -4.12
N ALA A 36 2.84 -6.71 -5.26
CA ALA A 36 3.95 -7.65 -5.39
C ALA A 36 5.32 -6.96 -5.22
N LYS A 37 5.51 -5.80 -5.86
CA LYS A 37 6.72 -5.00 -5.72
C LYS A 37 6.95 -4.52 -4.28
N ALA A 38 5.88 -4.14 -3.58
CA ALA A 38 5.96 -3.79 -2.16
C ALA A 38 6.42 -4.97 -1.32
N GLY A 39 5.86 -6.17 -1.53
CA GLY A 39 6.29 -7.37 -0.82
C GLY A 39 7.76 -7.71 -1.06
N TYR A 40 8.23 -7.57 -2.30
CA TYR A 40 9.64 -7.74 -2.65
C TYR A 40 10.54 -6.77 -1.85
N LEU A 41 10.17 -5.49 -1.78
CA LEU A 41 10.94 -4.48 -1.04
C LEU A 41 10.89 -4.67 0.48
N LEU A 42 9.79 -5.21 1.00
CA LEU A 42 9.63 -5.54 2.42
C LEU A 42 10.36 -6.83 2.80
N GLY A 43 10.81 -7.64 1.83
CA GLY A 43 11.36 -8.98 2.07
C GLY A 43 10.34 -9.98 2.63
N ARG A 44 9.04 -9.64 2.56
CA ARG A 44 7.92 -10.46 3.07
C ARG A 44 6.63 -10.17 2.29
N PRO A 45 5.62 -11.05 2.33
CA PRO A 45 4.33 -10.77 1.70
C PRO A 45 3.76 -9.41 2.16
N ALA A 46 3.24 -8.61 1.23
CA ALA A 46 2.76 -7.27 1.54
C ALA A 46 1.57 -7.22 2.53
N GLY A 47 0.85 -8.34 2.68
CA GLY A 47 -0.23 -8.50 3.66
C GLY A 47 0.24 -8.98 5.04
N ASP A 48 1.51 -9.33 5.19
CA ASP A 48 2.07 -9.72 6.49
C ASP A 48 2.38 -8.46 7.32
N ARG A 49 2.10 -8.52 8.63
CA ARG A 49 2.17 -7.36 9.55
C ARG A 49 1.41 -6.15 8.99
N SER A 50 0.22 -6.42 8.43
CA SER A 50 -0.60 -5.46 7.70
C SER A 50 -0.98 -4.24 8.53
N VAL A 51 -1.28 -4.43 9.82
CA VAL A 51 -1.61 -3.35 10.75
C VAL A 51 -0.41 -2.44 10.96
N GLU A 52 0.76 -2.99 11.27
CA GLU A 52 1.97 -2.18 11.49
C GLU A 52 2.41 -1.46 10.22
N THR A 53 2.33 -2.13 9.07
CA THR A 53 2.65 -1.51 7.79
C THR A 53 1.65 -0.42 7.43
N LEU A 54 0.35 -0.61 7.65
CA LEU A 54 -0.66 0.44 7.43
C LEU A 54 -0.39 1.64 8.35
N LEU A 55 -0.16 1.42 9.64
CA LEU A 55 0.16 2.50 10.58
C LEU A 55 1.40 3.29 10.16
N ALA A 56 2.47 2.61 9.75
CA ALA A 56 3.68 3.27 9.27
C ALA A 56 3.42 4.11 8.00
N LEU A 57 2.56 3.63 7.10
CA LEU A 57 2.18 4.36 5.88
C LEU A 57 1.28 5.56 6.18
N GLU A 58 0.36 5.45 7.15
CA GLU A 58 -0.47 6.58 7.59
C GLU A 58 0.39 7.66 8.26
N LEU A 59 1.33 7.26 9.12
CA LEU A 59 2.29 8.20 9.72
C LEU A 59 3.11 8.91 8.64
N ALA A 60 3.68 8.18 7.69
CA ALA A 60 4.43 8.77 6.58
C ALA A 60 3.59 9.66 5.67
N HIS A 61 2.26 9.43 5.61
CA HIS A 61 1.35 10.23 4.79
C HIS A 61 0.98 11.55 5.46
N TYR A 62 0.65 11.52 6.75
CA TYR A 62 0.21 12.71 7.49
C TYR A 62 1.35 13.50 8.14
N PHE A 63 2.47 12.84 8.43
CA PHE A 63 3.63 13.42 9.12
C PHE A 63 4.91 13.12 8.33
N PRO A 64 5.06 13.65 7.10
CA PRO A 64 6.20 13.33 6.24
C PRO A 64 7.54 13.73 6.87
N ASP A 65 7.57 14.79 7.67
CA ASP A 65 8.79 15.30 8.30
C ASP A 65 9.21 14.49 9.54
N TYR A 66 8.37 13.58 10.04
CA TYR A 66 8.64 12.78 11.24
C TYR A 66 9.63 11.62 10.99
N LEU A 67 9.93 11.34 9.72
CA LEU A 67 10.84 10.28 9.29
C LEU A 67 12.18 10.82 8.76
N THR A 68 12.44 12.12 8.97
CA THR A 68 13.66 12.82 8.53
C THR A 68 14.75 12.82 9.59
#